data_AF-A0AB73KUT1-F1
#
_entry.id   AF-A0AB73KUT1-F1
#
_cell.length_a   1.000
_cell.length_b   1.000
_cell.length_c   1.000
_cell.angle_alpha   90.00
_cell.angle_beta   90.00
_cell.angle_gamma   90.00
#
_symmetry.space_group_name_H-M   'P 1'
#
loop_
_entity.id
_entity.type
_entity.pdbx_description
1 polymer ?
#
loop_
_entity_poly.entity_id
_entity_poly.type
_entity_poly.pdbx_seq_one_letter_code
_entity_poly.pdbx_strand_id
1 'polypeptide(L)'
;MPSLPIPCPAHLIPDATGLDTFNTAYQAATMADAVYVGVERRSRRWAVKADTLTAAPGHVIDDCAHEAVRCAAIRLVRSGEISSTSGPRPGPGYYTLNGLPSQDRARELAAALHAALYGDLEPLARAVPTTLSS
;
A
#
# COMPACT_ATOMS: atom_id res chain seq x y z
N MET A 1 9.79 18.42 -0.36
CA MET A 1 10.17 17.24 0.46
C MET A 1 11.18 16.42 -0.34
N PRO A 2 12.17 15.77 0.29
CA PRO A 2 13.07 14.87 -0.41
C PRO A 2 12.30 13.69 -1.02
N SER A 3 12.79 13.15 -2.14
CA SER A 3 12.22 11.96 -2.78
C SER A 3 12.24 10.77 -1.83
N LEU A 4 11.13 10.05 -1.73
CA LEU A 4 11.07 8.82 -0.94
C LEU A 4 11.96 7.74 -1.59
N PRO A 5 12.69 6.93 -0.81
CA PRO A 5 13.41 5.80 -1.37
C PRO A 5 12.43 4.80 -1.99
N ILE A 6 12.88 4.10 -3.02
CA ILE A 6 12.10 3.10 -3.76
C ILE A 6 12.79 1.74 -3.56
N PRO A 7 12.14 0.77 -2.88
CA PRO A 7 10.84 0.87 -2.20
C PRO A 7 10.91 1.66 -0.88
N CYS A 8 9.79 2.27 -0.49
CA CYS A 8 9.71 3.14 0.68
C CYS A 8 9.59 2.31 1.98
N PRO A 9 10.50 2.48 2.97
CA PRO A 9 10.45 1.77 4.23
C PRO A 9 9.34 2.33 5.13
N ALA A 10 8.79 1.47 6.00
CA ALA A 10 7.59 1.78 6.80
C ALA A 10 7.67 3.11 7.58
N HIS A 11 8.82 3.45 8.15
CA HIS A 11 9.01 4.67 8.94
C HIS A 11 9.00 5.96 8.11
N LEU A 12 9.19 5.87 6.78
CA LEU A 12 9.12 7.01 5.85
C LEU A 12 7.77 7.11 5.13
N ILE A 13 6.86 6.15 5.33
CA ILE A 13 5.52 6.20 4.74
C ILE A 13 4.76 7.40 5.33
N PRO A 14 4.33 8.36 4.49
CA PRO A 14 3.70 9.57 4.96
C PRO A 14 2.33 9.29 5.57
N ASP A 15 2.03 10.00 6.66
CA ASP A 15 0.67 10.15 7.13
C ASP A 15 -0.04 11.20 6.27
N ALA A 16 -0.87 10.71 5.34
CA ALA A 16 -1.68 11.48 4.41
C ALA A 16 -3.09 11.74 4.98
N THR A 17 -3.23 11.86 6.31
CA THR A 17 -4.49 12.27 6.94
C THR A 17 -4.78 13.73 6.64
N GLY A 18 -5.78 13.97 5.79
CA GLY A 18 -6.18 15.31 5.35
C GLY A 18 -5.83 15.58 3.89
N LEU A 19 -6.55 16.53 3.27
CA LEU A 19 -6.42 16.80 1.84
C LEU A 19 -5.04 17.42 1.50
N ASP A 20 -4.53 18.32 2.33
CA ASP A 20 -3.27 19.02 2.05
C ASP A 20 -2.05 18.09 2.18
N THR A 21 -2.03 17.26 3.22
CA THR A 21 -0.99 16.24 3.44
C THR A 21 -1.05 15.16 2.37
N PHE A 22 -2.24 14.73 1.97
CA PHE A 22 -2.42 13.84 0.82
C PHE A 22 -1.87 14.46 -0.47
N ASN A 23 -2.30 15.68 -0.83
CA ASN A 23 -1.86 16.35 -2.05
C ASN A 23 -0.35 16.55 -2.07
N THR A 24 0.25 16.93 -0.93
CA THR A 24 1.70 17.11 -0.81
C THR A 24 2.46 15.80 -1.06
N ALA A 25 2.02 14.70 -0.44
CA ALA A 25 2.63 13.39 -0.62
C ALA A 25 2.40 12.83 -2.04
N TYR A 26 1.23 13.06 -2.61
CA TYR A 26 0.88 12.64 -3.97
C TYR A 26 1.74 13.37 -5.00
N GLN A 27 1.84 14.70 -4.89
CA GLN A 27 2.71 15.51 -5.75
C GLN A 27 4.18 15.10 -5.64
N ALA A 28 4.66 14.80 -4.44
CA ALA A 28 6.03 14.32 -4.26
C ALA A 28 6.28 12.98 -4.97
N ALA A 29 5.30 12.06 -4.96
CA ALA A 29 5.40 10.79 -5.68
C ALA A 29 5.37 11.00 -7.20
N THR A 30 4.47 11.86 -7.70
CA THR A 30 4.39 12.24 -9.12
C THR A 30 5.69 12.88 -9.62
N MET A 31 6.28 13.81 -8.86
CA MET A 31 7.55 14.46 -9.23
C MET A 31 8.73 13.48 -9.23
N ALA A 32 8.63 12.37 -8.51
CA ALA A 32 9.66 11.35 -8.41
C ALA A 32 9.43 10.17 -9.37
N ASP A 33 8.38 10.22 -10.20
CA ASP A 33 7.95 9.11 -11.07
C ASP A 33 7.82 7.79 -10.31
N ALA A 34 7.31 7.85 -9.07
CA ALA A 34 7.22 6.73 -8.14
C ALA A 34 5.77 6.38 -7.83
N VAL A 35 5.48 5.09 -7.62
CA VAL A 35 4.21 4.63 -7.03
C VAL A 35 3.94 5.40 -5.74
N TYR A 36 2.82 6.11 -5.69
CA TYR A 36 2.39 6.79 -4.48
C TYR A 36 2.03 5.74 -3.44
N VAL A 37 2.47 5.96 -2.21
CA VAL A 37 2.04 5.17 -1.05
C VAL A 37 1.88 6.07 0.17
N GLY A 38 0.80 5.89 0.92
CA GLY A 38 0.53 6.65 2.13
C GLY A 38 -0.45 5.95 3.05
N VAL A 39 -0.44 6.35 4.32
CA VAL A 39 -1.44 5.93 5.30
C VAL A 39 -2.38 7.08 5.62
N GLU A 40 -3.65 6.78 5.87
CA GLU A 40 -4.65 7.78 6.22
C GLU A 40 -5.46 7.31 7.42
N ARG A 41 -5.65 8.19 8.40
CA ARG A 41 -6.54 7.91 9.53
C ARG A 41 -8.00 8.15 9.13
N ARG A 42 -8.81 7.10 9.22
CA ARG A 42 -10.27 7.12 9.04
C ARG A 42 -10.93 6.85 10.40
N SER A 43 -11.23 7.93 11.11
CA SER A 43 -11.77 7.90 12.48
C SER A 43 -10.83 7.18 13.47
N ARG A 44 -11.20 5.97 13.92
CA ARG A 44 -10.39 5.14 14.83
C ARG A 44 -9.56 4.07 14.12
N ARG A 45 -9.66 3.98 12.80
CA ARG A 45 -8.94 2.97 11.99
C ARG A 45 -8.05 3.68 10.98
N TRP A 46 -7.14 2.90 10.40
CA TRP A 46 -6.19 3.36 9.41
C TRP A 46 -6.48 2.75 8.05
N ALA A 47 -6.09 3.45 7.00
CA ALA A 47 -6.15 2.99 5.63
C ALA A 47 -4.77 3.10 4.98
N VAL A 48 -4.44 2.14 4.11
CA VAL A 48 -3.30 2.23 3.20
C VAL A 48 -3.85 2.59 1.83
N LYS A 49 -3.18 3.53 1.16
CA LYS A 49 -3.46 3.89 -0.23
C LYS A 49 -2.18 3.74 -1.02
N ALA A 50 -2.27 3.07 -2.16
CA ALA A 50 -1.24 3.09 -3.17
C ALA A 50 -1.83 3.39 -4.55
N ASP A 51 -1.13 4.20 -5.33
CA ASP A 51 -1.51 4.58 -6.68
C ASP A 51 -0.31 4.43 -7.61
N THR A 52 -0.45 3.58 -8.61
CA THR A 52 0.63 3.29 -9.56
C THR A 52 0.60 4.21 -10.76
N LEU A 53 -0.43 5.06 -10.90
CA LEU A 53 -0.52 6.06 -11.95
C LEU A 53 0.49 7.21 -11.77
N THR A 54 1.09 7.35 -10.59
CA THR A 54 2.17 8.30 -10.32
C THR A 54 3.56 7.77 -10.68
N ALA A 55 3.67 6.47 -11.02
CA ALA A 55 4.93 5.87 -11.41
C ALA A 55 5.34 6.26 -12.84
N ALA A 56 6.63 6.08 -13.16
CA ALA A 56 7.19 6.37 -14.47
C ALA A 56 6.36 5.74 -15.62
N PRO A 57 6.23 6.44 -16.77
CA PRO A 57 5.64 5.84 -17.97
C PRO A 57 6.40 4.56 -18.35
N GLY A 58 5.73 3.41 -18.24
CA GLY A 58 6.34 2.08 -18.47
C GLY A 58 6.59 1.25 -17.21
N HIS A 59 6.25 1.76 -16.01
CA HIS A 59 6.16 0.92 -14.83
C HIS A 59 5.01 -0.09 -14.99
N VAL A 60 5.37 -1.36 -15.17
CA VAL A 60 4.44 -2.47 -15.31
C VAL A 60 4.47 -3.29 -14.03
N ILE A 61 3.28 -3.54 -13.47
CA ILE A 61 3.12 -4.49 -12.38
C ILE A 61 3.07 -5.88 -12.98
N ASP A 62 4.00 -6.74 -12.57
CA ASP A 62 4.01 -8.14 -12.95
C ASP A 62 2.75 -8.87 -12.44
N ASP A 63 2.28 -9.86 -13.19
CA ASP A 63 1.08 -10.64 -12.84
C ASP A 63 1.24 -11.34 -11.49
N CYS A 64 2.46 -11.80 -11.14
CA CYS A 64 2.71 -12.41 -9.84
C CYS A 64 2.59 -11.38 -8.71
N ALA A 65 3.04 -10.15 -8.92
CA ALA A 65 2.89 -9.07 -7.96
C ALA A 65 1.43 -8.68 -7.77
N HIS A 66 0.67 -8.58 -8.87
CA HIS A 66 -0.76 -8.31 -8.81
C HIS A 66 -1.52 -9.41 -8.04
N GLU A 67 -1.24 -10.67 -8.34
CA GLU A 67 -1.87 -11.81 -7.66
C GLU A 67 -1.46 -11.93 -6.19
N ALA A 68 -0.19 -11.67 -5.86
CA ALA A 68 0.28 -11.66 -4.47
C ALA A 68 -0.44 -10.58 -3.64
N VAL A 69 -0.58 -9.37 -4.17
CA VAL A 69 -1.33 -8.28 -3.53
C VAL A 69 -2.80 -8.66 -3.35
N ARG A 70 -3.42 -9.25 -4.38
CA ARG A 70 -4.81 -9.73 -4.31
C ARG A 70 -4.99 -10.80 -3.23
N CYS A 71 -4.12 -11.81 -3.20
CA CYS A 71 -4.13 -12.86 -2.19
C CYS A 71 -3.95 -12.31 -0.77
N ALA A 72 -3.01 -11.38 -0.58
CA ALA A 72 -2.78 -10.74 0.71
C ALA A 72 -4.02 -9.96 1.19
N ALA A 73 -4.65 -9.17 0.30
CA ALA A 73 -5.88 -8.44 0.63
C ALA A 73 -7.02 -9.40 1.03
N ILE A 74 -7.23 -10.50 0.30
CA ILE A 74 -8.24 -11.52 0.63
C ILE A 74 -7.98 -12.10 2.04
N ARG A 75 -6.72 -12.37 2.40
CA ARG A 75 -6.37 -12.90 3.73
C ARG A 75 -6.66 -11.90 4.84
N LEU A 76 -6.28 -10.64 4.65
CA LEU A 76 -6.54 -9.58 5.63
C LEU A 76 -8.05 -9.34 5.82
N VAL A 77 -8.86 -9.48 4.76
CA VAL A 77 -10.34 -9.44 4.88
C VAL A 77 -10.84 -10.64 5.68
N ARG A 78 -10.33 -11.85 5.40
CA ARG A 78 -10.70 -13.07 6.13
C ARG A 78 -10.30 -13.04 7.60
N SER A 79 -9.16 -12.43 7.94
CA SER A 79 -8.72 -12.25 9.33
C SER A 79 -9.48 -11.13 10.06
N GLY A 80 -10.25 -10.30 9.34
CA GLY A 80 -10.95 -9.15 9.89
C GLY A 80 -10.02 -7.96 10.22
N GLU A 81 -8.76 -8.02 9.81
CA GLU A 81 -7.80 -6.91 9.96
C GLU A 81 -8.17 -5.72 9.09
N ILE A 82 -8.77 -5.97 7.92
CA ILE A 82 -9.30 -4.93 7.02
C ILE A 82 -10.78 -5.17 6.73
N SER A 83 -11.51 -4.09 6.48
CA SER A 83 -12.94 -4.10 6.16
C SER A 83 -13.22 -4.85 4.86
N SER A 84 -14.38 -5.51 4.73
CA SER A 84 -14.83 -6.12 3.46
C SER A 84 -15.08 -5.11 2.33
N THR A 85 -15.11 -3.81 2.64
CA THR A 85 -15.09 -2.70 1.66
C THR A 85 -13.68 -2.36 1.16
N SER A 86 -12.66 -3.10 1.62
CA SER A 86 -11.28 -2.98 1.16
C SER A 86 -10.98 -4.00 0.06
N GLY A 87 -10.08 -3.63 -0.84
CA GLY A 87 -9.78 -4.37 -2.05
C GLY A 87 -9.41 -3.40 -3.18
N PRO A 88 -8.79 -3.90 -4.26
CA PRO A 88 -8.62 -3.10 -5.47
C PRO A 88 -10.02 -2.62 -5.91
N ARG A 89 -10.21 -1.30 -5.90
CA ARG A 89 -11.43 -0.70 -6.44
C ARG A 89 -11.45 -1.02 -7.94
N PRO A 90 -12.61 -1.25 -8.59
CA PRO A 90 -12.65 -1.42 -10.03
C PRO A 90 -12.04 -0.18 -10.71
N GLY A 91 -10.80 -0.33 -11.19
CA GLY A 91 -9.95 0.72 -11.75
C GLY A 91 -8.48 0.26 -11.73
N PRO A 92 -7.73 0.39 -12.83
CA PRO A 92 -6.33 -0.03 -12.86
C PRO A 92 -5.48 0.86 -11.94
N GLY A 93 -4.58 0.23 -11.18
CA GLY A 93 -3.49 0.94 -10.48
C GLY A 93 -3.79 1.54 -9.11
N TYR A 94 -5.01 1.45 -8.59
CA TYR A 94 -5.35 1.97 -7.25
C TYR A 94 -5.63 0.85 -6.24
N TYR A 95 -4.82 0.78 -5.18
CA TYR A 95 -4.95 -0.19 -4.10
C TYR A 95 -5.33 0.51 -2.81
N THR A 96 -6.38 0.03 -2.14
CA THR A 96 -6.76 0.55 -0.82
C THR A 96 -7.07 -0.57 0.16
N LEU A 97 -6.35 -0.57 1.29
CA LEU A 97 -6.60 -1.45 2.43
C LEU A 97 -7.20 -0.61 3.54
N ASN A 98 -8.48 -0.82 3.86
CA ASN A 98 -9.22 0.00 4.82
C ASN A 98 -9.44 -0.74 6.12
N GLY A 99 -9.39 -0.03 7.24
CA GLY A 99 -9.84 -0.57 8.51
C GLY A 99 -8.73 -1.22 9.32
N LEU A 100 -7.48 -0.82 9.17
CA LEU A 100 -6.38 -1.32 9.99
C LEU A 100 -6.45 -0.79 11.44
N PRO A 101 -6.02 -1.58 12.43
CA PRO A 101 -6.18 -1.24 13.85
C PRO A 101 -5.18 -0.17 14.34
N SER A 102 -4.02 -0.03 13.71
CA SER A 102 -2.96 0.89 14.15
C SER A 102 -2.21 1.51 12.97
N GLN A 103 -1.56 2.65 13.25
CA GLN A 103 -0.72 3.36 12.28
C GLN A 103 0.50 2.52 11.89
N ASP A 104 1.14 1.88 12.85
CA ASP A 104 2.35 1.09 12.61
C ASP A 104 2.06 -0.10 11.68
N ARG A 105 0.92 -0.79 11.90
CA ARG A 105 0.48 -1.87 11.02
C ARG A 105 0.14 -1.35 9.62
N ALA A 106 -0.46 -0.16 9.52
CA ALA A 106 -0.71 0.47 8.23
C ALA A 106 0.58 0.83 7.50
N ARG A 107 1.58 1.36 8.20
CA ARG A 107 2.89 1.69 7.62
C ARG A 107 3.66 0.44 7.19
N GLU A 108 3.61 -0.62 7.98
CA GLU A 108 4.19 -1.91 7.62
C GLU A 108 3.58 -2.46 6.33
N LEU A 109 2.24 -2.55 6.27
CA LEU A 109 1.53 -3.04 5.09
C LEU A 109 1.72 -2.13 3.88
N ALA A 110 1.80 -0.81 4.08
CA ALA A 110 2.09 0.16 3.04
C ALA A 110 3.49 -0.06 2.43
N ALA A 111 4.51 -0.22 3.27
CA ALA A 111 5.86 -0.52 2.78
C ALA A 111 5.93 -1.87 2.07
N ALA A 112 5.27 -2.90 2.61
CA ALA A 112 5.20 -4.22 1.98
C ALA A 112 4.50 -4.19 0.62
N LEU A 113 3.38 -3.46 0.52
CA LEU A 113 2.65 -3.24 -0.72
C LEU A 113 3.51 -2.50 -1.73
N HIS A 114 4.19 -1.43 -1.32
CA HIS A 114 5.06 -0.67 -2.19
C HIS A 114 6.22 -1.53 -2.70
N ALA A 115 6.87 -2.32 -1.85
CA ALA A 115 7.90 -3.28 -2.28
C ALA A 115 7.38 -4.29 -3.31
N ALA A 116 6.19 -4.86 -3.08
CA ALA A 116 5.56 -5.80 -4.00
C ALA A 116 5.27 -5.18 -5.37
N LEU A 117 4.83 -3.91 -5.41
CA LEU A 117 4.58 -3.18 -6.65
C LEU A 117 5.87 -2.91 -7.45
N TYR A 118 7.05 -2.94 -6.82
CA TYR A 118 8.36 -2.93 -7.48
C TYR A 118 8.98 -4.31 -7.67
N GLY A 119 8.22 -5.40 -7.42
CA GLY A 119 8.64 -6.78 -7.68
C GLY A 119 9.22 -7.52 -6.48
N ASP A 120 9.39 -6.89 -5.32
CA ASP A 120 9.84 -7.56 -4.09
C ASP A 120 8.65 -8.04 -3.25
N LEU A 121 8.36 -9.34 -3.34
CA LEU A 121 7.23 -9.97 -2.66
C LEU A 121 7.55 -10.40 -1.22
N GLU A 122 8.82 -10.46 -0.82
CA GLU A 122 9.20 -10.97 0.51
C GLU A 122 8.60 -10.16 1.67
N PRO A 123 8.61 -8.81 1.64
CA PRO A 123 8.00 -8.01 2.69
C PRO A 123 6.51 -8.28 2.83
N LEU A 124 5.80 -8.44 1.71
CA LEU A 124 4.36 -8.71 1.72
C LEU A 124 4.06 -10.11 2.27
N ALA A 125 4.85 -11.12 1.88
CA ALA A 125 4.72 -12.48 2.40
C ALA A 125 5.00 -12.56 3.91
N ARG A 126 5.94 -11.75 4.41
CA ARG A 126 6.23 -11.65 5.85
C ARG A 126 5.12 -10.95 6.62
N ALA A 127 4.60 -9.85 6.08
CA ALA A 127 3.54 -9.07 6.72
C ALA A 127 2.19 -9.79 6.72
N VAL A 128 1.91 -10.60 5.70
CA VAL A 128 0.70 -11.41 5.56
C VAL A 128 1.07 -12.87 5.30
N PRO A 129 1.46 -13.61 6.36
CA PRO A 129 1.86 -15.00 6.24
C PRO A 129 0.77 -15.85 5.58
N THR A 130 1.20 -16.83 4.78
CA THR A 130 0.33 -17.76 4.06
C THR A 130 -0.41 -18.74 4.96
N THR A 131 0.04 -18.92 6.21
CA THR A 131 -0.39 -19.96 7.18
C THR A 131 -1.07 -21.16 6.51
N LEU A 132 -0.28 -21.98 5.84
CA LEU A 132 -0.39 -23.42 6.10
C LEU A 132 0.52 -23.69 7.30
N SER A 133 -0.02 -23.53 8.51
CA SER A 133 0.58 -24.22 9.65
C SER A 133 0.37 -25.71 9.39
N SER A 134 1.45 -26.44 9.12
CA SER A 134 1.54 -27.89 9.34
C SER A 134 2.27 -28.13 10.65
#